data_AF-A0A1G7ZLU6-F1
#
_entry.id   AF-A0A1G7ZLU6-F1
#
_cell.length_a   1.000
_cell.length_b   1.000
_cell.length_c   1.000
_cell.angle_alpha   90.00
_cell.angle_beta   90.00
_cell.angle_gamma   90.00
#
_symmetry.space_group_name_H-M   'P 1'
#
loop_
_entity.id
_entity.type
_entity.pdbx_description
1 polymer ?
#
loop_
_entity_poly.entity_id
_entity_poly.type
_entity_poly.pdbx_seq_one_letter_code
_entity_poly.pdbx_strand_id
1 'polypeptide(L)'
;MSTSIVASKICSTCKIEKPFSAYGFKDKSKGWLRSYCKECQSIAHSAWNKINSIATRVHARKWKSSNKEQHLKYCKQWNRENPESGRLQRRKRRAIEKSAPGTHTVADIKRLLGLQRGCCAVCHKPLNNVYHVDHRIALARGGSNDWMNLQLLHPRCNMRKHAKDPIEFMQEQGFLL
;
A
#
# COMPACT_ATOMS: atom_id res chain seq x y z
N MET A 1 11.20 19.93 48.50
CA MET A 1 11.08 19.14 47.26
C MET A 1 9.62 18.76 47.11
N SER A 2 8.89 19.40 46.20
CA SER A 2 7.44 19.22 46.05
C SER A 2 7.17 17.89 45.35
N THR A 3 6.67 16.91 46.10
CA THR A 3 6.20 15.63 45.57
C THR A 3 4.91 15.87 44.78
N SER A 4 5.03 15.93 43.45
CA SER A 4 3.85 15.92 42.57
C SER A 4 3.03 14.65 42.85
N ILE A 5 1.85 14.83 43.45
CA ILE A 5 0.89 13.74 43.65
C ILE A 5 0.42 13.31 42.25
N VAL A 6 0.96 12.20 41.77
CA VAL A 6 0.50 11.60 40.51
C VAL A 6 -0.80 10.88 40.79
N ALA A 7 -1.93 11.40 40.29
CA ALA A 7 -3.23 10.78 40.46
C ALA A 7 -3.22 9.34 39.88
N SER A 8 -3.49 8.36 40.74
CA SER A 8 -3.46 6.92 40.45
C SER A 8 -4.80 6.26 40.76
N LYS A 9 -5.04 5.10 40.13
CA LYS A 9 -6.17 4.22 40.46
C LYS A 9 -5.84 2.76 40.13
N ILE A 10 -6.59 1.86 40.75
CA ILE A 10 -6.48 0.42 40.54
C ILE A 10 -7.26 0.01 39.29
N CYS A 11 -6.60 -0.77 38.42
CA CYS A 11 -7.22 -1.32 37.23
C CYS A 11 -8.24 -2.40 37.61
N SER A 12 -9.48 -2.29 37.13
CA SER A 12 -10.52 -3.29 37.44
C SER A 12 -10.22 -4.70 36.91
N THR A 13 -9.33 -4.82 35.91
CA THR A 13 -8.98 -6.09 35.25
C THR A 13 -7.72 -6.72 35.86
N CYS A 14 -6.56 -6.05 35.78
CA CYS A 14 -5.30 -6.61 36.29
C CYS A 14 -5.04 -6.32 37.78
N LYS A 15 -5.88 -5.51 38.44
CA LYS A 15 -5.79 -5.16 39.86
C LYS A 15 -4.50 -4.45 40.29
N ILE A 16 -3.70 -3.97 39.34
CA ILE A 16 -2.49 -3.18 39.59
C ILE A 16 -2.86 -1.69 39.70
N GLU A 17 -2.26 -0.98 40.65
CA GLU A 17 -2.32 0.47 40.76
C GLU A 17 -1.47 1.13 39.67
N LYS A 18 -2.07 2.02 38.89
CA LYS A 18 -1.40 2.71 37.77
C LYS A 18 -1.79 4.20 37.76
N PRO A 19 -0.93 5.09 37.24
CA PRO A 19 -1.27 6.49 37.08
C PRO A 19 -2.43 6.66 36.09
N PHE A 20 -3.17 7.77 36.19
CA PHE A 20 -4.30 8.09 35.30
C PHE A 20 -3.92 8.08 33.81
N SER A 21 -2.68 8.39 33.46
CA SER A 21 -2.15 8.33 32.08
C SER A 21 -2.23 6.92 31.46
N ALA A 22 -2.24 5.87 32.28
CA ALA A 22 -2.37 4.48 31.84
C ALA A 22 -3.82 4.09 31.45
N TYR A 23 -4.80 4.98 31.64
CA TYR A 23 -6.21 4.73 31.36
C TYR A 23 -6.69 5.56 30.16
N GLY A 24 -7.56 4.96 29.33
CA GLY A 24 -8.25 5.69 28.27
C GLY A 24 -9.46 6.43 28.84
N PHE A 25 -9.91 7.48 28.13
CA PHE A 25 -11.16 8.15 28.48
C PHE A 25 -12.37 7.28 28.10
N LYS A 26 -13.35 7.23 29.00
CA LYS A 26 -14.73 6.82 28.72
C LYS A 26 -15.49 8.01 28.13
N ASP A 27 -15.31 9.18 28.73
CA ASP A 27 -15.84 10.45 28.28
C ASP A 27 -14.79 11.54 28.54
N LYS A 28 -14.28 12.15 27.47
CA LYS A 28 -13.22 13.16 27.56
C LYS A 28 -13.76 14.49 28.09
N SER A 29 -15.02 14.82 27.82
CA SER A 29 -15.65 16.09 28.23
C SER A 29 -15.84 16.16 29.74
N LYS A 30 -16.16 15.02 30.36
CA LYS A 30 -16.36 14.89 31.81
C LYS A 30 -15.10 14.44 32.55
N GLY A 31 -13.98 14.22 31.84
CA GLY A 31 -12.75 13.69 32.41
C GLY A 31 -12.86 12.25 32.91
N TRP A 32 -13.91 11.51 32.55
CA TRP A 32 -14.16 10.17 33.06
C TRP A 32 -13.23 9.16 32.41
N LEU A 33 -12.34 8.57 33.21
CA LEU A 33 -11.45 7.49 32.80
C LEU A 33 -12.15 6.13 32.86
N ARG A 34 -11.77 5.23 31.95
CA ARG A 34 -12.20 3.82 31.97
C ARG A 34 -11.74 3.14 33.26
N SER A 35 -12.46 2.10 33.68
CA SER A 35 -12.14 1.32 34.88
C SER A 35 -10.91 0.42 34.70
N TYR A 36 -10.59 0.04 33.46
CA TYR A 36 -9.44 -0.79 33.09
C TYR A 36 -8.37 0.00 32.33
N CYS A 37 -7.11 -0.42 32.45
CA CYS A 37 -5.99 0.24 31.80
C CYS A 37 -5.92 -0.07 30.28
N LYS A 38 -5.19 0.77 29.54
CA LYS A 38 -4.99 0.65 28.08
C LYS A 38 -4.36 -0.69 27.68
N GLU A 39 -3.51 -1.25 28.52
CA GLU A 39 -2.86 -2.55 28.29
C GLU A 39 -3.87 -3.70 28.34
N CYS A 40 -4.69 -3.77 29.40
CA CYS A 40 -5.77 -4.76 29.48
C CYS A 40 -6.77 -4.59 28.32
N GLN A 41 -7.04 -3.35 27.90
CA GLN A 41 -7.86 -3.08 26.72
C GLN A 41 -7.22 -3.64 25.44
N SER A 42 -5.91 -3.43 25.26
CA SER A 42 -5.16 -3.93 24.09
C SER A 42 -5.18 -5.47 24.02
N ILE A 43 -4.96 -6.15 25.15
CA ILE A 43 -5.01 -7.61 25.23
C ILE A 43 -6.41 -8.12 24.85
N ALA A 44 -7.45 -7.56 25.46
CA ALA A 44 -8.84 -7.95 25.17
C ALA A 44 -9.20 -7.71 23.70
N HIS A 45 -8.79 -6.57 23.13
CA HIS A 45 -9.04 -6.25 21.73
C HIS A 45 -8.27 -7.19 20.80
N SER A 46 -7.01 -7.53 21.10
CA SER A 46 -6.24 -8.50 20.32
C SER A 46 -6.89 -9.89 20.34
N ALA A 47 -7.36 -10.36 21.49
CA ALA A 47 -8.06 -11.63 21.63
C ALA A 47 -9.37 -11.65 20.81
N TRP A 48 -10.18 -10.59 20.93
CA TRP A 48 -11.41 -10.42 20.17
C TRP A 48 -11.14 -10.37 18.66
N ASN A 49 -10.13 -9.60 18.23
CA ASN A 49 -9.73 -9.50 16.82
C ASN A 49 -9.28 -10.87 16.27
N LYS A 50 -8.54 -11.67 17.03
CA LYS A 50 -8.08 -12.98 16.59
C LYS A 50 -9.27 -13.93 16.35
N ILE A 51 -10.20 -14.01 17.31
CA ILE A 51 -11.39 -14.85 17.23
C ILE A 51 -12.32 -14.37 16.12
N ASN A 52 -12.65 -13.08 16.11
CA ASN A 52 -13.55 -12.53 15.10
C ASN A 52 -12.90 -12.50 13.72
N SER A 53 -11.58 -12.44 13.58
CA SER A 53 -10.94 -12.56 12.26
C SER A 53 -11.27 -13.90 11.59
N ILE A 54 -11.41 -14.97 12.36
CA ILE A 54 -11.78 -16.29 11.84
C ILE A 54 -13.25 -16.27 11.44
N ALA A 55 -14.14 -15.83 12.33
CA ALA A 55 -15.57 -15.74 12.05
C ALA A 55 -15.87 -14.83 10.84
N THR A 56 -15.22 -13.66 10.75
CA THR A 56 -15.31 -12.73 9.63
C THR A 56 -14.83 -13.36 8.33
N ARG A 57 -13.70 -14.10 8.33
CA ARG A 57 -13.23 -14.81 7.14
C ARG A 57 -14.19 -15.91 6.70
N VAL A 58 -14.73 -16.68 7.65
CA VAL A 58 -15.73 -17.73 7.36
C VAL A 58 -16.99 -17.12 6.77
N HIS A 59 -17.50 -16.05 7.37
CA HIS A 59 -18.67 -15.34 6.87
C HIS A 59 -18.43 -14.74 5.48
N ALA A 60 -17.28 -14.09 5.26
CA ALA A 60 -16.91 -13.54 3.96
C ALA A 60 -16.81 -14.63 2.87
N ARG A 61 -16.25 -15.81 3.20
CA ARG A 61 -16.23 -16.96 2.29
C ARG A 61 -17.65 -17.47 1.97
N LYS A 62 -18.51 -17.60 2.98
CA LYS A 62 -19.90 -18.02 2.81
C LYS A 62 -20.66 -17.05 1.91
N TRP A 63 -20.56 -15.75 2.20
CA TRP A 63 -21.17 -14.70 1.39
C TRP A 63 -20.68 -14.72 -0.06
N LYS A 64 -19.37 -14.86 -0.29
CA LYS A 64 -18.80 -14.93 -1.64
C LYS A 64 -19.25 -16.18 -2.40
N SER A 65 -19.44 -17.31 -1.72
CA SER A 65 -19.96 -18.54 -2.32
C SER A 65 -21.44 -18.40 -2.71
N SER A 66 -22.27 -17.91 -1.78
CA SER A 66 -23.71 -17.71 -2.01
C SER A 66 -24.02 -16.60 -3.02
N ASN A 67 -23.15 -15.60 -3.16
CA ASN A 67 -23.31 -14.46 -4.10
C ASN A 67 -22.29 -14.50 -5.24
N LYS A 68 -21.84 -15.70 -5.63
CA LYS A 68 -20.75 -15.89 -6.60
C LYS A 68 -20.98 -15.14 -7.90
N GLU A 69 -22.16 -15.25 -8.50
CA GLU A 69 -22.47 -14.64 -9.79
C GLU A 69 -22.45 -13.10 -9.72
N GLN A 70 -23.13 -12.53 -8.72
CA GLN A 70 -23.15 -11.08 -8.51
C GLN A 70 -21.74 -10.55 -8.22
N HIS A 71 -20.96 -11.27 -7.42
CA HIS A 71 -19.57 -10.91 -7.14
C HIS A 71 -18.70 -10.94 -8.40
N LEU A 72 -18.85 -11.95 -9.27
CA LEU A 72 -18.13 -12.01 -10.56
C LEU A 72 -18.52 -10.85 -11.49
N LYS A 73 -19.82 -10.53 -11.59
CA LYS A 73 -20.32 -9.38 -12.35
C LYS A 73 -19.69 -8.07 -11.85
N TYR A 74 -19.70 -7.86 -10.54
CA TYR A 74 -19.07 -6.71 -9.90
C TYR A 74 -17.56 -6.63 -10.18
N CYS A 75 -16.83 -7.73 -9.98
CA CYS A 75 -15.39 -7.77 -10.25
C CYS A 75 -15.07 -7.49 -11.73
N LYS A 76 -15.87 -8.03 -12.66
CA LYS A 76 -15.72 -7.76 -14.10
C LYS A 76 -15.92 -6.28 -14.41
N GLN A 77 -16.96 -5.66 -13.84
CA GLN A 77 -17.23 -4.24 -14.00
C GLN A 77 -16.10 -3.38 -13.41
N TRP A 78 -15.70 -3.66 -12.16
CA TRP A 78 -14.64 -2.93 -11.50
C TRP A 78 -13.31 -3.01 -12.26
N ASN A 79 -12.95 -4.20 -12.79
CA ASN A 79 -11.74 -4.37 -13.61
C ASN A 79 -11.80 -3.59 -14.93
N ARG A 80 -12.99 -3.47 -15.55
CA ARG A 80 -13.19 -2.66 -16.75
C ARG A 80 -13.02 -1.17 -16.47
N GLU A 81 -13.53 -0.70 -15.34
CA GLU A 81 -13.46 0.69 -14.90
C GLU A 81 -12.09 1.07 -14.31
N ASN A 82 -11.35 0.08 -13.77
CA ASN A 82 -10.06 0.27 -13.10
C ASN A 82 -8.93 -0.57 -13.74
N PRO A 83 -8.63 -0.39 -15.04
CA PRO A 83 -7.62 -1.18 -15.74
C PRO A 83 -6.21 -1.00 -15.18
N GLU A 84 -5.91 0.18 -14.62
CA GLU A 84 -4.63 0.48 -13.97
C GLU A 84 -4.40 -0.42 -12.75
N SER A 85 -5.45 -0.69 -11.96
CA SER A 85 -5.37 -1.58 -10.80
C SER A 85 -4.94 -3.00 -11.19
N GLY A 86 -5.48 -3.55 -12.28
CA GLY A 86 -5.05 -4.84 -12.81
C GLY A 86 -3.59 -4.84 -13.27
N ARG A 87 -3.16 -3.77 -13.94
CA ARG A 87 -1.75 -3.58 -14.36
C ARG A 87 -0.82 -3.47 -13.14
N LEU A 88 -1.23 -2.77 -12.10
CA LEU A 88 -0.51 -2.64 -10.84
C LEU A 88 -0.32 -3.99 -10.16
N GLN A 89 -1.38 -4.80 -10.06
CA GLN A 89 -1.28 -6.15 -9.48
C GLN A 89 -0.32 -7.04 -10.28
N ARG A 90 -0.34 -6.94 -11.62
CA ARG A 90 0.61 -7.68 -12.47
C ARG A 90 2.06 -7.23 -12.22
N ARG A 91 2.32 -5.93 -12.09
CA ARG A 91 3.66 -5.40 -11.74
C ARG A 91 4.11 -5.87 -10.36
N LYS A 92 3.22 -5.78 -9.36
CA LYS A 92 3.48 -6.27 -8.00
C LYS A 92 3.82 -7.77 -7.99
N ARG A 93 3.06 -8.58 -8.73
CA ARG A 93 3.35 -10.02 -8.86
C ARG A 93 4.74 -10.27 -9.43
N ARG A 94 5.10 -9.60 -10.53
CA ARG A 94 6.43 -9.71 -11.15
C ARG A 94 7.56 -9.28 -10.21
N ALA A 95 7.34 -8.24 -9.41
CA ALA A 95 8.32 -7.79 -8.42
C ALA A 95 8.56 -8.85 -7.34
N ILE A 96 7.48 -9.47 -6.83
CA ILE A 96 7.54 -10.56 -5.85
C ILE A 96 8.26 -11.79 -6.45
N GLU A 97 7.91 -12.19 -7.67
CA GLU A 97 8.56 -13.30 -8.39
C GLU A 97 10.08 -13.10 -8.56
N LYS A 98 10.54 -11.84 -8.55
CA LYS A 98 11.95 -11.46 -8.67
C LYS A 98 12.59 -11.04 -7.34
N SER A 99 11.89 -11.18 -6.22
CA SER A 99 12.32 -10.70 -4.91
C SER A 99 12.78 -9.24 -4.92
N ALA A 100 12.20 -8.43 -5.81
CA ALA A 100 12.57 -7.03 -5.95
C ALA A 100 11.99 -6.23 -4.78
N PRO A 101 12.79 -5.38 -4.12
CA PRO A 101 12.29 -4.52 -3.05
C PRO A 101 11.34 -3.46 -3.61
N GLY A 102 10.61 -2.82 -2.72
CA GLY A 102 9.87 -1.61 -3.07
C GLY A 102 8.45 -1.82 -3.57
N THR A 103 7.70 -0.73 -3.54
CA THR A 103 6.29 -0.71 -3.93
C THR A 103 5.90 0.63 -4.54
N HIS A 104 4.80 0.63 -5.30
CA HIS A 104 4.19 1.84 -5.83
C HIS A 104 2.68 1.69 -5.88
N THR A 105 2.00 2.82 -6.05
CA THR A 105 0.55 2.97 -6.11
C THR A 105 0.12 3.57 -7.45
N VAL A 106 -1.19 3.57 -7.71
CA VAL A 106 -1.78 4.28 -8.87
C VAL A 106 -1.51 5.79 -8.77
N ALA A 107 -1.51 6.35 -7.56
CA ALA A 107 -1.23 7.76 -7.33
C ALA A 107 0.22 8.12 -7.71
N ASP A 108 1.17 7.21 -7.45
CA ASP A 108 2.57 7.41 -7.85
C ASP A 108 2.73 7.46 -9.37
N ILE A 109 1.95 6.67 -10.12
CA ILE A 109 1.96 6.70 -11.58
C ILE A 109 1.39 8.01 -12.12
N LYS A 110 0.30 8.51 -11.51
CA LYS A 110 -0.24 9.84 -11.84
C LYS A 110 0.76 10.95 -11.54
N ARG A 111 1.44 10.87 -10.39
CA ARG A 111 2.51 11.80 -10.02
C ARG A 111 3.65 11.76 -11.04
N LEU A 112 4.09 10.56 -11.42
CA LEU A 112 5.15 10.36 -12.42
C LEU A 112 4.79 10.93 -13.79
N LEU A 113 3.53 10.80 -14.22
CA LEU A 113 3.04 11.42 -15.46
C LEU A 113 3.21 12.95 -15.44
N GLY A 114 2.89 13.58 -14.30
CA GLY A 114 3.12 15.00 -14.08
C GLY A 114 4.61 15.37 -14.09
N LEU A 115 5.45 14.59 -13.39
CA LEU A 115 6.89 14.81 -13.36
C LEU A 115 7.54 14.68 -14.75
N GLN A 116 7.04 13.77 -15.59
CA GLN A 116 7.47 13.62 -16.97
C GLN A 116 6.81 14.61 -17.94
N ARG A 117 6.03 15.59 -17.45
CA ARG A 117 5.30 16.58 -18.25
C ARG A 117 4.40 15.95 -19.33
N GLY A 118 3.85 14.76 -19.05
CA GLY A 118 3.05 14.01 -20.03
C GLY A 118 3.85 13.43 -21.20
N CYS A 119 5.18 13.44 -21.15
CA CYS A 119 6.06 12.96 -22.22
C CYS A 119 6.74 11.63 -21.88
N CYS A 120 7.14 10.91 -22.92
CA CYS A 120 7.93 9.68 -22.80
C CYS A 120 9.32 9.98 -22.24
N ALA A 121 9.79 9.21 -21.26
CA ALA A 121 11.11 9.44 -20.65
C ALA A 121 12.29 9.17 -21.60
N VAL A 122 12.07 8.44 -22.71
CA VAL A 122 13.11 8.06 -23.68
C VAL A 122 13.13 8.99 -24.90
N CYS A 123 11.99 9.19 -25.55
CA CYS A 123 11.95 9.96 -26.80
C CYS A 123 11.43 11.39 -26.62
N HIS A 124 11.02 11.76 -25.40
CA HIS A 124 10.49 13.08 -25.02
C HIS A 124 9.24 13.55 -25.78
N LYS A 125 8.62 12.69 -26.60
CA LYS A 125 7.36 12.97 -27.29
C LYS A 125 6.15 12.78 -26.35
N PRO A 126 5.03 13.49 -26.59
CA PRO A 126 3.81 13.35 -25.78
C PRO A 126 3.29 11.92 -25.73
N LEU A 127 2.83 11.48 -24.56
CA LEU A 127 2.26 10.15 -24.35
C LEU A 127 0.79 10.06 -24.75
N ASN A 128 0.04 11.17 -24.73
CA ASN A 128 -1.40 11.21 -25.03
C ASN A 128 -2.21 10.13 -24.30
N ASN A 129 -1.86 9.87 -23.03
CA ASN A 129 -2.42 8.80 -22.18
C ASN A 129 -2.24 7.36 -22.71
N VAL A 130 -1.39 7.14 -23.72
CA VAL A 130 -1.01 5.81 -24.24
C VAL A 130 0.43 5.52 -23.86
N TYR A 131 0.62 4.83 -22.74
CA TYR A 131 1.94 4.52 -22.21
C TYR A 131 2.01 3.17 -21.50
N HIS A 132 3.21 2.63 -21.43
CA HIS A 132 3.60 1.55 -20.53
C HIS A 132 4.31 2.14 -19.31
N VAL A 133 4.12 1.51 -18.16
CA VAL A 133 4.89 1.77 -16.95
C VAL A 133 6.03 0.76 -16.94
N ASP A 134 7.25 1.27 -17.06
CA ASP A 134 8.48 0.50 -17.16
C ASP A 134 9.38 0.75 -15.94
N HIS A 135 10.28 -0.18 -15.67
CA HIS A 135 11.32 -0.01 -14.66
C HIS A 135 12.60 0.54 -15.32
N ARG A 136 13.15 1.67 -14.84
CA ARG A 136 14.39 2.29 -15.32
C ARG A 136 15.53 1.27 -15.32
N ILE A 137 15.80 0.70 -14.15
CA ILE A 137 16.59 -0.52 -14.01
C ILE A 137 15.60 -1.68 -14.05
N ALA A 138 15.72 -2.58 -15.02
CA ALA A 138 14.81 -3.70 -15.16
C ALA A 138 14.85 -4.63 -13.92
N LEU A 139 13.71 -5.20 -13.53
CA LEU A 139 13.65 -6.19 -12.43
C LEU A 139 14.61 -7.38 -12.65
N ALA A 140 14.80 -7.79 -13.91
CA ALA A 140 15.73 -8.86 -14.27
C ALA A 140 17.22 -8.51 -14.03
N ARG A 141 17.53 -7.22 -13.86
CA ARG A 141 18.86 -6.68 -13.54
C ARG A 141 18.94 -6.15 -12.11
N GLY A 142 18.07 -6.63 -11.21
CA GLY A 142 18.06 -6.23 -9.81
C GLY A 142 17.38 -4.88 -9.52
N GLY A 143 16.65 -4.30 -10.48
CA GLY A 143 15.89 -3.08 -10.25
C GLY A 143 14.76 -3.25 -9.23
N SER A 144 14.44 -2.19 -8.49
CA SER A 144 13.35 -2.20 -7.50
C SER A 144 11.99 -1.92 -8.13
N ASN A 145 10.92 -2.19 -7.39
CA ASN A 145 9.54 -1.86 -7.77
C ASN A 145 9.05 -0.55 -7.14
N ASP A 146 9.96 0.26 -6.60
CA ASP A 146 9.66 1.60 -6.09
C ASP A 146 9.29 2.56 -7.20
N TRP A 147 8.44 3.53 -6.87
CA TRP A 147 8.01 4.55 -7.82
C TRP A 147 9.18 5.34 -8.44
N MET A 148 10.29 5.49 -7.72
CA MET A 148 11.51 6.19 -8.21
C MET A 148 12.26 5.40 -9.30
N ASN A 149 12.09 4.07 -9.34
CA ASN A 149 12.62 3.23 -10.40
C ASN A 149 11.63 3.09 -11.56
N LEU A 150 10.48 3.77 -11.55
CA LEU A 150 9.52 3.70 -12.66
C LEU A 150 9.73 4.84 -13.66
N GLN A 151 9.35 4.59 -14.90
CA GLN A 151 9.26 5.57 -15.97
C GLN A 151 8.07 5.25 -16.90
N LEU A 152 7.47 6.28 -17.50
CA LEU A 152 6.41 6.13 -18.49
C LEU A 152 6.97 6.25 -19.90
N LEU A 153 6.73 5.23 -20.71
CA LEU A 153 7.27 5.10 -22.05
C LEU A 153 6.16 4.82 -23.05
N HIS A 154 6.33 5.26 -24.31
CA HIS A 154 5.51 4.70 -25.39
C HIS A 154 5.72 3.18 -25.46
N PRO A 155 4.69 2.41 -25.88
CA PRO A 155 4.83 0.98 -26.08
C PRO A 155 6.06 0.59 -26.92
N ARG A 156 6.29 1.29 -28.04
CA ARG A 156 7.47 1.07 -28.90
C ARG A 156 8.80 1.35 -28.18
N CYS A 157 8.90 2.44 -27.43
CA CYS A 157 10.11 2.78 -26.68
C CYS A 157 10.41 1.72 -25.60
N ASN A 158 9.39 1.30 -24.86
CA ASN A 158 9.49 0.24 -23.87
C ASN A 158 9.95 -1.09 -24.48
N MET A 159 9.37 -1.49 -25.62
CA MET A 159 9.75 -2.73 -26.30
C MET A 159 11.19 -2.69 -26.81
N ARG A 160 11.69 -1.54 -27.30
CA ARG A 160 13.09 -1.36 -27.70
C ARG A 160 14.06 -1.39 -26.51
N LYS A 161 13.68 -0.76 -25.39
CA LYS A 161 14.49 -0.77 -24.16
C LYS A 161 14.63 -2.18 -23.60
N HIS A 162 13.54 -2.94 -23.54
CA HIS A 162 13.51 -4.27 -22.95
C HIS A 162 14.17 -4.26 -21.56
N ALA A 163 15.11 -5.18 -21.32
CA ALA A 163 15.90 -5.31 -20.10
C ALA A 163 17.31 -4.69 -20.23
N LYS A 164 17.56 -3.83 -21.23
CA LYS A 164 18.86 -3.16 -21.40
C LYS A 164 19.17 -2.25 -20.20
N ASP A 165 20.45 -2.02 -19.98
CA ASP A 165 20.89 -1.01 -19.03
C ASP A 165 20.37 0.38 -19.45
N PRO A 166 19.85 1.21 -18.53
CA PRO A 166 19.32 2.50 -18.89
C PRO A 166 20.35 3.43 -19.54
N ILE A 167 21.62 3.36 -19.15
CA ILE A 167 22.67 4.23 -19.72
C ILE A 167 23.00 3.77 -21.14
N GLU A 168 23.32 2.48 -21.30
CA GLU A 168 23.64 1.89 -22.60
C GLU A 168 22.50 2.11 -23.59
N PHE A 169 21.24 1.90 -23.18
CA PHE A 169 20.10 2.07 -24.05
C PHE A 169 19.92 3.51 -24.54
N MET A 170 20.17 4.50 -23.70
CA MET A 170 20.06 5.90 -24.08
C MET A 170 21.22 6.33 -24.99
N GLN A 171 22.43 5.80 -24.77
CA GLN A 171 23.55 5.96 -25.70
C GLN A 171 23.22 5.37 -27.08
N GLU A 172 22.58 4.20 -27.16
CA GLU A 172 22.07 3.63 -28.43
C GLU A 172 21.00 4.50 -29.12
N GLN A 173 20.28 5.34 -28.36
CA GLN A 173 19.34 6.32 -28.94
C GLN A 173 20.03 7.60 -29.41
N GLY A 174 21.34 7.74 -29.22
CA GLY A 174 22.13 8.91 -29.61
C GLY A 174 22.21 10.01 -28.56
N PHE A 175 21.92 9.71 -27.28
CA PHE A 175 22.08 10.68 -26.20
C PHE A 175 23.49 10.59 -25.59
N LEU A 176 24.09 11.76 -25.34
CA LEU A 176 25.26 11.89 -24.49
C LEU A 176 24.77 11.92 -23.03
N LEU A 177 25.16 10.93 -22.22
CA LEU A 177 24.79 10.81 -20.80
C LEU A 177 26.03 10.94 -19.91
#